data_AF-L9VUX2-F1
#
_entry.id   AF-L9VUX2-F1
#
_cell.length_a   1.000
_cell.length_b   1.000
_cell.length_c   1.000
_cell.angle_alpha   90.00
_cell.angle_beta   90.00
_cell.angle_gamma   90.00
#
_symmetry.space_group_name_H-M   'P 1'
#
loop_
_entity.id
_entity.type
_entity.pdbx_description
1 polymer ?
#
loop_
_entity_poly.entity_id
_entity_poly.type
_entity_poly.pdbx_seq_one_letter_code
_entity_poly.pdbx_strand_id
1 'polypeptide(L)'
;IRDVYKRQGSTSRATTLALGFFVVFELLWDVVPMGILYVVEGFSLPTTIPDWVYPVMQLSPSSAYFTTIVALLPDLAETVGADPSGSGAGVEVSAAEAEPFYATPEVGILVLALWLVVPLAVGYYRFDAADL
;
A
#
# COMPACT_ATOMS: atom_id res chain seq x y z
N ILE A 1 25.14 5.53 33.88
CA ILE A 1 24.30 6.70 33.49
C ILE A 1 24.44 7.05 31.99
N ARG A 2 25.64 6.94 31.38
CA ARG A 2 25.87 7.27 29.96
C ARG A 2 25.18 6.33 28.95
N ASP A 3 24.86 5.09 29.34
CA ASP A 3 24.21 4.09 28.45
C ASP A 3 22.69 4.26 28.29
N VAL A 4 22.03 4.94 29.21
CA VAL A 4 20.57 5.14 29.16
C VAL A 4 20.18 6.13 28.05
N TYR A 5 21.05 7.12 27.78
CA TYR A 5 20.77 8.18 26.80
C TYR A 5 20.85 7.70 25.35
N LYS A 6 21.69 6.69 25.05
CA LYS A 6 21.85 6.15 23.69
C LYS A 6 20.61 5.37 23.21
N ARG A 7 19.89 4.69 24.11
CA ARG A 7 18.71 3.88 23.74
C ARG A 7 17.52 4.77 23.35
N GLN A 8 17.28 5.87 24.07
CA GLN A 8 16.15 6.75 23.80
C GLN A 8 16.23 7.44 22.43
N GLY A 9 17.43 7.84 22.00
CA GLY A 9 17.64 8.40 20.66
C GLY A 9 17.37 7.38 19.54
N SER A 10 17.72 6.11 19.73
CA SER A 10 17.44 5.03 18.78
C SER A 10 15.96 4.70 18.72
N THR A 11 15.29 4.57 19.86
CA THR A 11 13.85 4.30 19.92
C THR A 11 13.05 5.45 19.34
N SER A 12 13.37 6.70 19.69
CA SER A 12 12.71 7.87 19.11
C SER A 12 12.89 7.94 17.59
N ARG A 13 14.10 7.71 17.06
CA ARG A 13 14.34 7.68 15.61
C ARG A 13 13.61 6.53 14.92
N ALA A 14 13.60 5.33 15.52
CA ALA A 14 12.89 4.17 14.97
C ALA A 14 11.38 4.43 14.93
N THR A 15 10.80 4.98 16.00
CA THR A 15 9.39 5.36 16.06
C THR A 15 9.05 6.42 15.01
N THR A 16 9.89 7.46 14.84
CA THR A 16 9.68 8.48 13.81
C THR A 16 9.74 7.89 12.40
N LEU A 17 10.66 6.96 12.14
CA LEU A 17 10.73 6.29 10.83
C LEU A 17 9.52 5.39 10.58
N ALA A 18 9.07 4.64 11.59
CA ALA A 18 7.89 3.79 11.48
C ALA A 18 6.62 4.62 11.22
N LEU A 19 6.44 5.74 11.94
CA LEU A 19 5.35 6.68 11.71
C LEU A 19 5.45 7.33 10.33
N GLY A 20 6.63 7.77 9.91
CA GLY A 20 6.84 8.35 8.58
C GLY A 20 6.54 7.35 7.47
N PHE A 21 6.98 6.11 7.62
CA PHE A 21 6.64 5.01 6.72
C PHE A 21 5.12 4.81 6.65
N PHE A 22 4.45 4.65 7.80
CA PHE A 22 3.00 4.51 7.85
C PHE A 22 2.30 5.66 7.12
N VAL A 23 2.64 6.92 7.42
CA VAL A 23 2.01 8.07 6.77
C VAL A 23 2.26 8.09 5.25
N VAL A 24 3.47 7.80 4.80
CA VAL A 24 3.80 7.79 3.37
C VAL A 24 3.08 6.68 2.61
N PHE A 25 2.99 5.50 3.20
CA PHE A 25 2.48 4.33 2.51
C PHE A 25 0.98 4.08 2.72
N GLU A 26 0.37 4.64 3.77
CA GLU A 26 -1.08 4.58 3.97
C GLU A 26 -1.79 5.85 3.53
N LEU A 27 -1.38 7.01 4.05
CA LEU A 27 -2.11 8.27 3.82
C LEU A 27 -1.74 8.93 2.50
N LEU A 28 -0.47 8.87 2.10
CA LEU A 28 0.00 9.50 0.88
C LEU A 28 -0.18 8.62 -0.36
N TRP A 29 -0.43 7.32 -0.20
CA TRP A 29 -0.52 6.42 -1.34
C TRP A 29 -1.70 6.76 -2.26
N ASP A 30 -2.82 7.26 -1.75
CA ASP A 30 -3.94 7.73 -2.60
C ASP A 30 -3.55 8.87 -3.55
N VAL A 31 -2.53 9.65 -3.18
CA VAL A 31 -2.01 10.75 -4.00
C VAL A 31 -1.04 10.23 -5.05
N VAL A 32 -0.38 9.10 -4.83
CA VAL A 32 0.69 8.58 -5.71
C VAL A 32 0.16 8.23 -7.12
N PRO A 33 -0.88 7.38 -7.29
CA PRO A 33 -1.45 7.09 -8.61
C PRO A 33 -1.91 8.36 -9.33
N MET A 34 -2.53 9.29 -8.61
CA MET A 34 -3.00 10.56 -9.18
C MET A 34 -1.84 11.48 -9.58
N GLY A 35 -0.75 11.51 -8.80
CA GLY A 35 0.46 12.25 -9.13
C GLY A 35 1.17 11.68 -10.36
N ILE A 36 1.25 10.35 -10.48
CA ILE A 36 1.79 9.68 -11.67
C ILE A 36 0.92 10.00 -12.88
N LEU A 37 -0.41 9.88 -12.75
CA LEU A 37 -1.35 10.22 -13.82
C LEU A 37 -1.16 11.67 -14.28
N TYR A 38 -1.11 12.61 -13.33
CA TYR A 38 -0.90 14.02 -13.62
C TYR A 38 0.39 14.28 -14.40
N VAL A 39 1.50 13.63 -14.05
CA VAL A 39 2.78 13.78 -14.75
C VAL A 39 2.76 13.13 -16.13
N VAL A 40 2.19 11.93 -16.25
CA VAL A 40 2.08 11.19 -17.52
C VAL A 40 1.22 11.94 -18.53
N GLU A 41 0.14 12.56 -18.06
CA GLU A 41 -0.78 13.38 -18.86
C GLU A 41 -0.29 14.84 -19.05
N GLY A 42 1.01 15.08 -18.83
CA GLY A 42 1.64 16.36 -19.14
C GLY A 42 1.29 17.49 -18.18
N PHE A 43 1.18 17.20 -16.88
CA PHE A 43 0.76 18.13 -15.83
C PHE A 43 -0.69 18.61 -16.01
N SER A 44 -1.56 17.69 -16.46
CA SER A 44 -3.01 17.90 -16.56
C SER A 44 -3.77 16.71 -16.00
N LEU A 45 -4.99 16.93 -15.50
CA LEU A 45 -5.86 15.83 -15.06
C LEU A 45 -6.82 15.49 -16.20
N PRO A 46 -6.85 14.23 -16.66
CA PRO A 46 -7.76 13.83 -17.73
C PRO A 46 -9.20 13.79 -17.24
N THR A 47 -10.15 13.91 -18.16
CA THR A 47 -11.59 13.83 -17.84
C THR A 47 -12.05 12.40 -17.55
N THR A 48 -11.25 11.40 -17.92
CA THR A 48 -11.48 9.98 -17.71
C THR A 48 -10.21 9.36 -17.18
N ILE A 49 -10.32 8.51 -16.15
CA ILE A 49 -9.15 7.81 -15.59
C ILE A 49 -8.76 6.67 -16.55
N PRO A 50 -7.51 6.61 -17.03
CA PRO A 50 -7.05 5.50 -17.87
C PRO A 50 -6.94 4.18 -17.10
N ASP A 51 -7.16 3.06 -17.78
CA ASP A 51 -7.20 1.72 -17.16
C ASP A 51 -5.92 1.33 -16.42
N TRP A 52 -4.76 1.82 -16.87
CA TRP A 52 -3.47 1.51 -16.25
C TRP A 52 -3.34 2.06 -14.83
N VAL A 53 -4.16 3.05 -14.45
CA VAL A 53 -4.13 3.65 -13.11
C VAL A 53 -4.68 2.69 -12.06
N TYR A 54 -5.71 1.92 -12.41
CA TYR A 54 -6.37 1.00 -11.49
C TYR A 54 -5.43 -0.03 -10.85
N PRO A 55 -4.57 -0.77 -11.59
CA PRO A 55 -3.62 -1.68 -10.94
C PRO A 55 -2.62 -0.96 -10.03
N VAL A 56 -2.29 0.32 -10.27
CA VAL A 56 -1.41 1.11 -9.38
C VAL A 56 -2.11 1.47 -8.08
N MET A 57 -3.42 1.73 -8.12
CA MET A 57 -4.23 1.96 -6.92
C MET A 57 -4.27 0.72 -6.01
N GLN A 58 -4.23 -0.48 -6.59
CA GLN A 58 -4.22 -1.75 -5.83
C GLN A 58 -2.90 -2.05 -5.11
N LEU A 59 -1.83 -1.32 -5.42
CA LEU A 59 -0.54 -1.53 -4.79
C LEU A 59 -0.46 -0.96 -3.37
N SER A 60 -1.49 -0.26 -2.90
CA SER A 60 -1.51 0.30 -1.55
C SER A 60 -1.48 -0.82 -0.50
N PRO A 61 -0.77 -0.65 0.63
CA PRO A 61 -0.73 -1.65 1.69
C PRO A 61 -2.12 -1.97 2.25
N SER A 62 -2.97 -0.94 2.42
CA SER A 62 -4.37 -1.12 2.84
C SER A 62 -5.18 -1.97 1.85
N SER A 63 -5.11 -1.67 0.55
CA SER A 63 -5.83 -2.45 -0.48
C SER A 63 -5.35 -3.91 -0.46
N ALA A 64 -4.04 -4.13 -0.43
CA ALA A 64 -3.46 -5.48 -0.36
C ALA A 64 -3.93 -6.27 0.87
N TYR A 65 -4.04 -5.62 2.04
CA TYR A 65 -4.56 -6.23 3.26
C TYR A 65 -6.06 -6.60 3.12
N PHE A 66 -6.91 -5.67 2.67
CA PHE A 66 -8.34 -5.92 2.54
C PHE A 66 -8.66 -6.97 1.47
N THR A 67 -8.03 -6.90 0.29
CA THR A 67 -8.17 -7.90 -0.76
C THR A 67 -7.71 -9.29 -0.28
N THR A 68 -6.69 -9.37 0.58
CA THR A 68 -6.29 -10.64 1.22
C THR A 68 -7.35 -11.15 2.21
N ILE A 69 -8.00 -10.27 2.99
CA ILE A 69 -9.12 -10.67 3.86
C ILE A 69 -10.26 -11.23 3.02
N VAL A 70 -10.64 -10.56 1.93
CA VAL A 70 -11.66 -11.05 1.01
C VAL A 70 -11.27 -12.41 0.44
N ALA A 71 -9.99 -12.60 0.10
CA ALA A 71 -9.45 -13.88 -0.38
C ALA A 71 -9.63 -15.03 0.62
N LEU A 72 -9.28 -14.76 1.89
CA LEU A 72 -9.18 -15.79 2.92
C LEU A 72 -10.50 -16.01 3.66
N LEU A 73 -11.35 -15.00 3.71
CA LEU A 73 -12.61 -14.97 4.46
C LEU A 73 -13.75 -14.42 3.58
N PRO A 74 -14.08 -15.10 2.47
CA PRO A 74 -15.09 -14.61 1.52
C PRO A 74 -16.48 -14.43 2.16
N ASP A 75 -16.87 -15.35 3.06
CA ASP A 75 -18.17 -15.27 3.77
C ASP A 75 -18.28 -14.02 4.65
N LEU A 76 -17.16 -13.60 5.26
CA LEU A 76 -17.12 -12.40 6.08
C LEU A 76 -17.20 -11.15 5.21
N ALA A 77 -16.49 -11.14 4.08
CA ALA A 77 -16.51 -10.05 3.10
C ALA A 77 -17.92 -9.83 2.53
N GLU A 78 -18.63 -10.90 2.18
CA GLU A 78 -20.02 -10.84 1.73
C GLU A 78 -20.93 -10.26 2.83
N THR A 79 -20.75 -10.70 4.08
CA THR A 79 -21.55 -10.23 5.22
C THR A 79 -21.41 -8.73 5.49
N VAL A 80 -20.22 -8.16 5.27
CA VAL A 80 -19.94 -6.74 5.53
C VAL A 80 -20.02 -5.86 4.28
N GLY A 81 -20.35 -6.44 3.12
CA GLY A 81 -20.40 -5.73 1.84
C GLY A 81 -19.04 -5.18 1.40
N ALA A 82 -17.95 -5.90 1.71
CA ALA A 82 -16.61 -5.49 1.30
C ALA A 82 -16.45 -5.63 -0.22
N ASP A 83 -16.01 -4.57 -0.87
CA ASP A 83 -15.67 -4.59 -2.29
C ASP A 83 -14.37 -5.40 -2.51
N PRO A 84 -14.36 -6.45 -3.36
CA PRO A 84 -13.17 -7.23 -3.64
C PRO A 84 -12.02 -6.40 -4.23
N SER A 85 -12.33 -5.27 -4.87
CA SER A 85 -11.33 -4.34 -5.37
C SER A 85 -10.58 -3.59 -4.28
N GLY A 86 -10.97 -3.65 -3.01
CA GLY A 86 -10.22 -2.99 -1.93
C GLY A 86 -10.13 -1.47 -2.07
N SER A 87 -10.93 -0.86 -2.96
CA SER A 87 -11.01 0.58 -3.10
C SER A 87 -11.56 1.17 -1.79
N GLY A 88 -10.75 1.99 -1.12
CA GLY A 88 -11.18 2.73 0.06
C GLY A 88 -12.45 3.53 -0.22
N ALA A 89 -13.20 3.83 0.85
CA ALA A 89 -14.45 4.57 0.76
C ALA A 89 -14.25 5.93 0.06
N GLY A 90 -14.81 6.11 -1.13
CA GLY A 90 -14.93 7.42 -1.79
C GLY A 90 -14.52 7.51 -3.26
N VAL A 91 -14.05 6.44 -3.90
CA VAL A 91 -13.79 6.45 -5.35
C VAL A 91 -14.79 5.54 -6.05
N GLU A 92 -15.80 6.14 -6.69
CA GLU A 92 -16.65 5.41 -7.63
C GLU A 92 -15.85 5.12 -8.90
N VAL A 93 -15.33 3.90 -8.98
CA VAL A 93 -14.68 3.40 -10.18
C VAL A 93 -15.76 2.73 -11.04
N SER A 94 -16.06 3.34 -12.19
CA SER A 94 -16.78 2.67 -13.28
C SER A 94 -15.84 1.62 -13.90
N ALA A 95 -15.65 0.49 -13.22
CA ALA A 95 -14.93 -0.64 -13.76
C ALA A 95 -15.75 -1.24 -14.90
N ALA A 96 -15.11 -1.48 -16.04
CA ALA A 96 -15.70 -2.24 -17.14
C ALA A 96 -16.30 -3.56 -16.62
N GLU A 97 -17.35 -4.04 -17.28
CA GLU A 97 -18.23 -5.16 -16.89
C GLU A 97 -17.55 -6.54 -16.65
N ALA A 98 -16.21 -6.61 -16.71
CA ALA A 98 -15.41 -7.79 -16.39
C ALA A 98 -14.63 -7.57 -15.09
N GLU A 99 -14.66 -8.56 -14.18
CA GLU A 99 -13.82 -8.53 -12.99
C GLU A 99 -12.34 -8.31 -13.38
N PRO A 100 -11.72 -7.20 -12.99
CA PRO A 100 -10.38 -6.90 -13.43
C PRO A 100 -9.38 -7.86 -12.78
N PHE A 101 -8.45 -8.40 -13.57
CA PHE A 101 -7.44 -9.35 -13.07
C PHE A 101 -6.60 -8.78 -11.90
N TYR A 102 -6.44 -7.46 -11.83
CA TYR A 102 -5.71 -6.76 -10.77
C TYR A 102 -6.50 -6.62 -9.46
N ALA A 103 -7.80 -6.87 -9.48
CA ALA A 103 -8.68 -6.92 -8.32
C ALA A 103 -8.89 -8.36 -7.82
N THR A 104 -8.10 -9.32 -8.32
CA THR A 104 -8.22 -10.71 -7.88
C THR A 104 -7.61 -10.91 -6.49
N PRO A 105 -8.22 -11.77 -5.65
CA PRO A 105 -7.75 -11.97 -4.29
C PRO A 105 -6.29 -12.47 -4.19
N GLU A 106 -5.84 -13.25 -5.19
CA GLU A 106 -4.47 -13.75 -5.29
C GLU A 106 -3.44 -12.64 -5.50
N VAL A 107 -3.80 -11.60 -6.26
CA VAL A 107 -2.94 -10.43 -6.48
C VAL A 107 -2.73 -9.67 -5.17
N GLY A 108 -3.78 -9.53 -4.35
CA GLY A 108 -3.67 -8.93 -3.01
C GLY A 108 -2.65 -9.65 -2.14
N ILE A 109 -2.66 -10.99 -2.15
CA ILE A 109 -1.69 -11.82 -1.40
C ILE A 109 -0.26 -11.59 -1.88
N LEU A 110 -0.04 -11.55 -3.20
CA LEU A 110 1.29 -11.32 -3.77
C LEU A 110 1.83 -9.92 -3.44
N VAL A 111 0.97 -8.90 -3.52
CA VAL A 111 1.31 -7.52 -3.18
C VAL A 111 1.59 -7.39 -1.68
N LEU A 112 0.81 -8.05 -0.82
CA LEU A 112 1.05 -8.06 0.61
C LEU A 112 2.38 -8.77 0.96
N ALA A 113 2.68 -9.88 0.30
CA ALA A 113 3.96 -10.57 0.44
C ALA A 113 5.14 -9.67 0.03
N LEU A 114 4.99 -8.90 -1.06
CA LEU A 114 5.97 -7.90 -1.47
C LEU A 114 6.17 -6.85 -0.36
N TRP A 115 5.08 -6.33 0.22
CA TRP A 115 5.12 -5.36 1.31
C TRP A 115 5.71 -5.91 2.60
N LEU A 116 5.68 -7.22 2.82
CA LEU A 116 6.37 -7.85 3.94
C LEU A 116 7.87 -8.02 3.64
N VAL A 117 8.20 -8.56 2.47
CA VAL A 117 9.58 -8.92 2.10
C VAL A 117 10.45 -7.69 1.86
N VAL A 118 9.94 -6.65 1.19
CA VAL A 118 10.73 -5.47 0.83
C VAL A 118 11.26 -4.71 2.07
N PRO A 119 10.42 -4.32 3.06
CA PRO A 119 10.91 -3.65 4.26
C PRO A 119 11.82 -4.55 5.11
N LEU A 120 11.55 -5.86 5.17
CA LEU A 120 12.41 -6.82 5.86
C LEU A 120 13.79 -6.91 5.21
N ALA A 121 13.85 -7.03 3.89
CA ALA A 121 15.10 -7.06 3.14
C ALA A 121 15.87 -5.74 3.29
N VAL A 122 15.19 -4.59 3.15
CA VAL A 122 15.80 -3.27 3.35
C VAL A 122 16.34 -3.13 4.77
N GLY A 123 15.59 -3.57 5.78
CA GLY A 123 16.03 -3.59 7.17
C GLY A 123 17.27 -4.46 7.33
N TYR A 124 17.24 -5.70 6.82
CA TYR A 124 18.36 -6.63 6.87
C TYR A 124 19.63 -6.05 6.24
N TYR A 125 19.56 -5.53 5.01
CA TYR A 125 20.70 -4.90 4.35
C TYR A 125 21.24 -3.67 5.10
N ARG A 126 20.37 -2.88 5.73
CA ARG A 126 20.77 -1.72 6.54
C ARG A 126 21.47 -2.13 7.84
N PHE A 127 21.09 -3.26 8.44
CA PHE A 127 21.73 -3.79 9.65
C PHE A 127 23.07 -4.44 9.33
N ASP A 128 23.17 -5.20 8.23
CA ASP A 128 24.41 -5.82 7.78
C ASP A 128 25.47 -4.77 7.40
N ALA A 129 25.05 -3.67 6.77
CA ALA A 129 25.93 -2.54 6.45
C ALA A 129 26.33 -1.67 7.66
N ALA A 130 25.65 -1.81 8.81
CA ALA A 130 25.93 -1.06 10.03
C ALA A 130 26.78 -1.85 11.04
N ASP A 131 26.99 -3.15 10.83
CA ASP A 131 27.83 -4.04 11.64
C ASP A 131 29.26 -4.20 11.07
N LEU A 132 29.76 -3.14 10.40
CA LEU A 132 31.18 -2.97 10.05
C LEU A 132 31.91 -2.07 11.06
#